data_AF-A0A966RLG3-F1
#
_entry.id   AF-A0A966RLG3-F1
#
_cell.length_a   1.000
_cell.length_b   1.000
_cell.length_c   1.000
_cell.angle_alpha   90.00
_cell.angle_beta   90.00
_cell.angle_gamma   90.00
#
_symmetry.space_group_name_H-M   'P 1'
#
loop_
_entity.id
_entity.type
_entity.pdbx_description
1 polymer ?
#
loop_
_entity_poly.entity_id
_entity_poly.type
_entity_poly.pdbx_seq_one_letter_code
_entity_poly.pdbx_strand_id
1 'polypeptide(L)' 'MALNNRDLQIKNDMDQTDKIMEGMEIAYKKLIEFKKYKKTPVVIFKDGKVVELDPHKIDTSKNVYKK' A
#
# COMPACT_ATOMS: atom_id res chain seq x y z
N MET A 1 -31.05 -19.74 3.22
CA MET A 1 -31.13 -18.33 2.78
C MET A 1 -30.11 -18.15 1.67
N ALA A 2 -30.56 -17.99 0.42
CA ALA A 2 -29.66 -17.68 -0.69
C ALA A 2 -29.29 -16.18 -0.61
N LEU A 3 -28.02 -15.85 -0.80
CA LEU A 3 -27.56 -14.46 -0.89
C LEU A 3 -28.18 -13.82 -2.14
N ASN A 4 -28.71 -12.61 -2.00
CA ASN A 4 -29.31 -11.89 -3.12
C ASN A 4 -28.20 -11.38 -4.05
N ASN A 5 -28.50 -11.23 -5.35
CA ASN A 5 -27.51 -10.82 -6.36
C ASN A 5 -26.78 -9.50 -6.04
N ARG A 6 -27.39 -8.59 -5.28
CA ARG A 6 -26.73 -7.37 -4.80
C ARG A 6 -25.62 -7.65 -3.78
N ASP A 7 -25.85 -8.61 -2.88
CA ASP A 7 -24.89 -8.96 -1.83
C ASP A 7 -23.65 -9.62 -2.42
N LEU A 8 -23.83 -10.40 -3.50
CA LEU A 8 -22.74 -10.99 -4.28
C LEU A 8 -21.89 -9.93 -4.99
N GLN A 9 -22.53 -8.89 -5.55
CA GLN A 9 -21.81 -7.79 -6.20
C GLN A 9 -20.98 -6.99 -5.19
N ILE A 10 -21.57 -6.62 -4.04
CA ILE A 10 -20.88 -5.89 -2.97
C ILE A 10 -19.68 -6.68 -2.43
N LYS A 11 -19.84 -8.00 -2.23
CA LYS A 11 -18.72 -8.87 -1.81
C LYS A 11 -17.59 -8.88 -2.84
N ASN A 12 -17.90 -9.02 -4.13
CA ASN A 12 -16.89 -8.99 -5.17
C ASN A 12 -16.15 -7.65 -5.23
N ASP A 13 -16.86 -6.52 -5.08
CA ASP A 13 -16.25 -5.19 -5.09
C ASP A 13 -15.33 -4.96 -3.88
N MET A 14 -15.72 -5.47 -2.70
CA MET A 14 -14.86 -5.50 -1.52
C MET A 14 -13.61 -6.37 -1.76
N ASP A 15 -13.77 -7.58 -2.30
CA ASP A 15 -12.64 -8.48 -2.59
C ASP A 15 -11.63 -7.89 -3.59
N GLN A 16 -12.10 -7.11 -4.57
CA GLN A 16 -11.20 -6.41 -5.51
C GLN A 16 -10.47 -5.26 -4.83
N THR A 17 -11.18 -4.48 -4.00
CA THR A 17 -10.58 -3.37 -3.26
C THR A 17 -9.47 -3.87 -2.33
N ASP A 18 -9.71 -4.98 -1.62
CA ASP A 18 -8.74 -5.59 -0.72
C ASP A 18 -7.47 -6.04 -1.46
N LYS A 19 -7.62 -6.67 -2.64
CA LYS A 19 -6.47 -7.07 -3.48
C LYS A 19 -5.67 -5.88 -3.99
N ILE A 20 -6.34 -4.78 -4.35
CA ILE A 20 -5.68 -3.56 -4.78
C ILE A 20 -4.87 -2.97 -3.61
N MET A 21 -5.48 -2.88 -2.43
CA MET A 21 -4.81 -2.39 -1.23
C MET A 21 -3.61 -3.25 -0.85
N GLU A 22 -3.75 -4.58 -0.88
CA GLU A 22 -2.66 -5.53 -0.67
C GLU A 22 -1.52 -5.30 -1.68
N GLY A 23 -1.84 -5.20 -2.97
CA GLY A 23 -0.85 -4.95 -4.02
C GLY A 23 -0.10 -3.63 -3.82
N MET A 24 -0.81 -2.58 -3.40
CA MET A 24 -0.22 -1.27 -3.10
C MET A 24 0.71 -1.32 -1.88
N GLU A 25 0.31 -2.01 -0.81
CA GLU A 25 1.16 -2.18 0.38
C GLU A 25 2.45 -2.94 0.07
N ILE A 26 2.34 -4.03 -0.70
CA ILE A 26 3.50 -4.82 -1.14
C ILE A 26 4.44 -3.97 -2.00
N ALA A 27 3.90 -3.20 -2.95
CA ALA A 27 4.68 -2.32 -3.81
C ALA A 27 5.41 -1.24 -3.00
N TYR A 28 4.71 -0.61 -2.05
CA TYR A 28 5.28 0.39 -1.15
C TYR A 28 6.44 -0.19 -0.33
N LYS A 29 6.26 -1.37 0.28
CA LYS A 29 7.31 -2.03 1.07
C LYS A 29 8.58 -2.28 0.22
N LYS A 30 8.41 -2.87 -0.97
CA LYS A 30 9.52 -3.14 -1.90
C LYS A 30 10.24 -1.85 -2.34
N LEU A 31 9.50 -0.77 -2.57
CA LEU A 31 10.09 0.53 -2.90
C LEU A 31 10.98 1.04 -1.78
N ILE A 32 10.52 1.00 -0.52
CA ILE A 32 11.30 1.45 0.63
C ILE A 32 12.56 0.59 0.80
N GLU A 33 12.46 -0.74 0.70
CA GLU A 33 13.61 -1.65 0.76
C GLU A 33 14.63 -1.35 -0.34
N PHE A 34 14.17 -1.12 -1.57
CA PHE A 34 15.04 -0.73 -2.68
C PHE A 34 15.75 0.60 -2.44
N LYS A 35 15.05 1.60 -1.90
CA LYS A 35 15.62 2.92 -1.57
C LYS A 35 16.66 2.85 -0.44
N LYS A 36 16.41 2.04 0.59
CA LYS A 36 17.39 1.69 1.64
C LYS A 36 18.64 1.06 1.03
N TYR A 37 18.48 0.04 0.18
CA TYR A 37 19.60 -0.63 -0.49
C TYR A 37 20.43 0.33 -1.35
N LYS A 38 19.77 1.18 -2.13
CA LYS A 38 20.42 2.18 -2.98
C LYS A 38 20.98 3.37 -2.21
N LYS A 39 20.70 3.51 -0.91
CA LYS A 39 21.10 4.64 -0.07
C LYS A 39 20.64 5.98 -0.68
N THR A 40 19.41 6.03 -1.18
CA THR A 40 18.82 7.23 -1.81
C THR A 40 17.54 7.63 -1.09
N PRO A 41 17.20 8.94 -1.03
CA PRO A 41 15.97 9.40 -0.40
C PRO A 41 14.73 8.94 -1.17
N VAL A 42 13.61 8.87 -0.45
CA VAL A 42 12.27 8.81 -1.04
C VAL A 42 11.81 10.25 -1.26
N VAL A 43 11.50 10.60 -2.50
CA VAL A 43 11.03 11.94 -2.85
C VAL A 43 9.52 11.89 -2.99
N ILE A 44 8.81 12.76 -2.26
CA ILE A 44 7.36 12.90 -2.36
C ILE A 44 6.97 14.35 -2.66
N PHE A 45 5.81 14.53 -3.25
CA PHE A 45 5.17 15.84 -3.35
C PHE A 45 4.08 15.93 -2.28
N LYS A 46 4.24 16.85 -1.33
CA LYS A 46 3.31 17.04 -0.22
C LYS A 46 3.16 18.54 0.06
N ASP A 47 1.92 19.00 0.22
CA ASP A 47 1.59 20.38 0.57
C ASP A 47 2.24 21.40 -0.38
N GLY A 48 2.22 21.10 -1.69
CA GLY A 48 2.79 21.95 -2.74
C GLY A 48 4.32 21.94 -2.79
N LYS A 49 5.00 21.08 -2.02
CA LYS A 49 6.45 21.04 -1.90
C LYS A 49 7.01 19.66 -2.21
N VAL A 50 8.22 19.65 -2.76
CA VAL A 50 9.03 18.44 -2.88
C VAL A 50 9.72 18.20 -1.54
N VAL A 51 9.52 17.02 -0.96
CA VAL A 51 10.08 16.63 0.33
C VAL A 51 10.88 15.34 0.16
N GLU A 52 12.09 15.32 0.69
CA GLU A 52 12.92 14.13 0.76
C GLU A 52 12.77 13.47 2.13
N LEU A 53 12.48 12.17 2.12
CA LEU A 53 12.37 11.34 3.31
C LEU A 53 13.52 10.36 3.36
N ASP A 54 14.11 10.22 4.55
CA ASP A 54 15.07 9.18 4.85
C ASP A 54 14.35 7.82 4.89
N PRO A 55 14.68 6.89 3.98
CA PRO A 55 14.01 5.60 3.93
C PRO A 55 14.24 4.75 5.20
N HIS A 56 15.33 4.98 5.95
CA HIS A 56 15.62 4.24 7.19
C HIS A 56 14.73 4.64 8.36
N LYS A 57 14.10 5.83 8.31
CA LYS A 57 13.14 6.30 9.31
C LYS A 57 11.71 5.84 9.03
N ILE A 58 11.47 5.21 7.88
CA ILE A 58 10.17 4.70 7.47
C ILE A 58 10.00 3.27 7.99
N ASP A 59 9.04 3.11 8.91
CA ASP A 59 8.60 1.81 9.42
C ASP A 59 7.52 1.21 8.51
N THR A 60 7.86 0.12 7.83
CA THR A 60 6.95 -0.64 6.96
C THR A 60 6.43 -1.91 7.62
N SER A 61 6.78 -2.18 8.89
CA SER A 61 6.39 -3.42 9.60
C SER A 61 4.89 -3.47 9.92
N LYS A 62 4.23 -2.32 9.96
CA LYS A 62 2.80 -2.17 10.25
C LYS A 62 1.91 -2.25 9.00
N ASN A 63 2.48 -2.12 7.81
CA ASN A 63 1.76 -2.06 6.53
C ASN A 63 1.73 -3.45 5.86
N VAL A 64 1.44 -4.49 6.63
CA VAL A 64 1.29 -5.84 6.10
C VAL A 64 -0.16 -6.22 6.28
N TYR A 65 -0.92 -6.24 5.18
CA TYR A 65 -2.20 -6.93 5.11
C TYR A 65 -2.02 -8.30 5.76
N LYS A 66 -2.72 -8.50 6.89
CA LYS A 66 -2.64 -9.76 7.61
C LYS A 66 -3.29 -10.82 6.74
N LYS A 67 -2.47 -11.76 6.29
CA LYS A 67 -2.94 -13.02 5.74
C LYS A 67 -3.69 -13.83 6.79
#